data_AF-A0A6C0IFX5-F1
#
_entry.id   AF-A0A6C0IFX5-F1
#
_cell.length_a   1.000
_cell.length_b   1.000
_cell.length_c   1.000
_cell.angle_alpha   90.00
_cell.angle_beta   90.00
_cell.angle_gamma   90.00
#
_symmetry.space_group_name_H-M   'P 1'
#
loop_
_entity.id
_entity.type
_entity.pdbx_description
1 polymer ?
#
loop_
_entity_poly.entity_id
_entity_poly.type
_entity_poly.pdbx_seq_one_letter_code
_entity_poly.pdbx_strand_id
1 'polypeptide(L)'
;MTKDKNIKEHNGSFSFITNSLSYINNHILLLNNNKFFAGIVMIMLNIASKFITVEFSKSAQEYMKYTICKQILVFAMAWMGTRDIYTALGLTAIFTILSEYLFNEESNLCVVPHEHRVLHKLADTNNDGVVSESELNAAIALLEKSKKDKQKKEQKDAYLKFDYKQYN
;
A
#
# COMPACT_ATOMS: atom_id res chain seq x y z
N MET A 1 34.81 1.35 -47.46
CA MET A 1 33.90 2.47 -47.16
C MET A 1 32.54 1.88 -46.82
N THR A 2 32.35 1.55 -45.54
CA THR A 2 31.21 0.78 -45.03
C THR A 2 30.55 1.58 -43.92
N LYS A 3 29.21 1.68 -43.99
CA LYS A 3 28.22 2.13 -42.98
C LYS A 3 27.49 3.43 -43.33
N ASP A 4 26.35 3.28 -44.02
CA ASP A 4 25.20 4.20 -43.92
C ASP A 4 23.89 3.52 -44.36
N LYS A 5 23.58 2.37 -43.75
CA LYS A 5 22.30 1.66 -43.95
C LYS A 5 21.76 1.09 -42.63
N ASN A 6 21.71 1.89 -41.57
CA ASN A 6 21.10 1.42 -40.31
C ASN A 6 20.50 2.53 -39.42
N ILE A 7 19.77 3.50 -39.99
CA ILE A 7 18.98 4.46 -39.21
C ILE A 7 17.67 4.77 -39.95
N LYS A 8 16.79 3.79 -40.16
CA LYS A 8 15.45 4.04 -40.75
C LYS A 8 14.30 3.18 -40.17
N GLU A 9 14.47 2.49 -39.04
CA GLU A 9 13.41 1.62 -38.49
C GLU A 9 12.79 2.06 -37.15
N HIS A 10 13.31 3.08 -36.46
CA HIS A 10 12.82 3.48 -35.13
C HIS A 10 11.94 4.75 -35.14
N ASN A 11 11.13 4.97 -36.19
CA ASN A 11 10.24 6.16 -36.28
C ASN A 11 8.75 5.82 -36.36
N GLY A 12 8.39 4.55 -36.60
CA GLY A 12 6.98 4.12 -36.66
C GLY A 12 6.32 4.15 -35.28
N SER A 13 6.85 3.40 -34.30
CA SER A 13 6.29 3.34 -32.95
C SER A 13 6.30 4.68 -32.21
N PHE A 14 7.32 5.51 -32.44
CA PHE A 14 7.42 6.83 -31.81
C PHE A 14 6.34 7.79 -32.35
N SER A 15 6.04 7.74 -33.66
CA SER A 15 4.97 8.54 -34.28
C SER A 15 3.57 8.22 -33.73
N PHE A 16 3.26 6.94 -33.48
CA PHE A 16 1.99 6.54 -32.87
C PHE A 16 1.87 6.99 -31.41
N ILE A 17 2.97 6.89 -30.65
CA ILE A 17 3.04 7.37 -29.26
C ILE A 17 2.93 8.90 -29.22
N THR A 18 3.62 9.63 -30.11
CA THR A 18 3.59 11.11 -30.10
C THR A 18 2.22 11.67 -30.49
N ASN A 19 1.54 11.05 -31.47
CA ASN A 19 0.20 11.46 -31.86
C ASN A 19 -0.82 11.17 -30.76
N SER A 20 -0.69 10.03 -30.07
CA SER A 20 -1.55 9.67 -28.93
C SER A 20 -1.28 10.56 -27.71
N LEU A 21 -0.01 10.85 -27.43
CA LEU A 21 0.41 11.69 -26.30
C LEU A 21 -0.03 13.15 -26.51
N SER A 22 0.04 13.67 -27.74
CA SER A 22 -0.47 15.00 -28.07
C SER A 22 -1.98 15.10 -27.88
N TYR A 23 -2.74 14.08 -28.29
CA TYR A 23 -4.18 14.03 -28.06
C TYR A 23 -4.52 14.01 -26.56
N ILE A 24 -3.82 13.15 -25.79
CA ILE A 24 -3.99 13.04 -24.33
C ILE A 24 -3.61 14.35 -23.63
N ASN A 25 -2.49 14.98 -23.98
CA ASN A 25 -2.03 16.21 -23.35
C ASN A 25 -3.07 17.35 -23.48
N ASN A 26 -3.73 17.46 -24.63
CA ASN A 26 -4.78 18.45 -24.86
C ASN A 26 -6.01 18.19 -23.98
N HIS A 27 -6.44 16.93 -23.84
CA HIS A 27 -7.55 16.56 -22.95
C HIS A 27 -7.22 16.73 -21.47
N ILE A 28 -5.98 16.42 -21.09
CA ILE A 28 -5.46 16.59 -19.74
C ILE A 28 -5.43 18.08 -19.34
N LEU A 29 -4.98 18.96 -20.25
CA LEU A 29 -4.96 20.41 -20.00
C LEU A 29 -6.37 20.98 -19.81
N LEU A 30 -7.34 20.48 -20.59
CA LEU A 30 -8.76 20.83 -20.45
C LEU A 30 -9.36 20.32 -19.14
N LEU A 31 -9.02 19.10 -18.72
CA LEU A 31 -9.45 18.51 -17.45
C LEU A 31 -8.92 19.29 -16.25
N ASN A 32 -7.67 19.75 -16.30
CA ASN A 32 -7.05 20.46 -15.20
C ASN A 32 -7.71 21.83 -14.92
N ASN A 33 -8.11 22.52 -15.99
CA ASN A 33 -8.83 23.79 -15.90
C ASN A 33 -10.34 23.63 -15.65
N ASN A 34 -10.86 22.40 -15.67
CA ASN A 34 -12.29 22.17 -15.52
C ASN A 34 -12.72 22.21 -14.04
N LYS A 35 -13.61 23.15 -13.70
CA LYS A 35 -14.20 23.29 -12.36
C LYS A 35 -15.02 22.07 -11.93
N PHE A 36 -15.59 21.33 -12.89
CA PHE A 36 -16.34 20.10 -12.59
C PHE A 36 -15.42 18.99 -12.08
N PHE A 37 -14.24 18.83 -12.68
CA PHE A 37 -13.24 17.88 -12.22
C PHE A 37 -12.81 18.21 -10.79
N ALA A 38 -12.62 19.50 -10.49
CA ALA A 38 -12.36 19.96 -9.12
C ALA A 38 -13.46 19.61 -8.13
N GLY A 39 -14.73 19.79 -8.50
CA GLY A 39 -15.86 19.38 -7.68
C GLY A 39 -15.88 17.88 -7.41
N ILE A 40 -15.61 17.05 -8.43
CA ILE A 40 -15.58 15.58 -8.30
C ILE A 40 -14.46 15.15 -7.33
N VAL A 41 -13.25 15.70 -7.49
CA VAL A 41 -12.13 15.36 -6.60
C VAL A 41 -12.39 15.84 -5.16
N MET A 42 -13.03 17.00 -4.97
CA MET A 42 -13.42 17.51 -3.65
C MET A 42 -14.45 16.60 -2.95
N ILE A 43 -15.42 16.06 -3.70
CA ILE A 43 -16.38 15.07 -3.16
C ILE A 43 -15.67 13.76 -2.84
N MET A 44 -14.79 13.30 -3.73
CA MET A 44 -13.98 12.10 -3.50
C MET A 44 -13.13 12.22 -2.23
N LEU A 45 -12.53 13.37 -1.96
CA LEU A 45 -11.75 13.61 -0.73
C LEU A 45 -12.61 13.53 0.54
N ASN A 46 -13.82 14.07 0.50
CA ASN A 46 -14.75 13.97 1.62
C ASN A 46 -15.14 12.52 1.90
N ILE A 47 -15.44 11.75 0.85
CA ILE A 47 -15.75 10.33 0.97
C ILE A 47 -14.51 9.56 1.49
N ALA A 48 -13.35 9.85 0.91
CA ALA A 48 -12.07 9.24 1.23
C ALA A 48 -11.69 9.43 2.71
N SER A 49 -12.04 10.56 3.36
CA SER A 49 -11.81 10.78 4.79
C SER A 49 -12.43 9.70 5.69
N LYS A 50 -13.60 9.17 5.30
CA LYS A 50 -14.26 8.05 5.98
C LYS A 50 -13.61 6.71 5.67
N PHE A 51 -12.99 6.58 4.50
CA PHE A 51 -12.27 5.35 4.14
C PHE A 51 -10.90 5.25 4.83
N ILE A 52 -10.19 6.36 5.04
CA ILE A 52 -8.92 6.41 5.81
C ILE A 52 -9.10 5.81 7.21
N THR A 53 -10.24 6.02 7.84
CA THR A 53 -10.54 5.49 9.19
C THR A 53 -11.02 4.04 9.15
N VAL A 54 -11.63 3.60 8.04
CA VAL A 54 -12.10 2.20 7.82
C VAL A 54 -10.98 1.26 7.40
N GLU A 55 -9.81 1.79 7.01
CA GLU A 55 -8.59 1.05 6.68
C GLU A 55 -7.99 0.25 7.85
N PHE A 56 -8.53 0.39 9.07
CA PHE A 56 -8.24 -0.47 10.23
C PHE A 56 -9.27 -1.59 10.48
N SER A 57 -10.39 -1.61 9.76
CA SER A 57 -11.47 -2.58 9.99
C SER A 57 -11.30 -3.81 9.09
N LYS A 58 -10.51 -4.76 9.59
CA LYS A 58 -10.28 -6.14 9.09
C LYS A 58 -11.55 -6.88 8.66
N SER A 59 -12.06 -6.66 7.46
CA SER A 59 -13.05 -7.56 6.84
C SER A 59 -13.23 -7.24 5.37
N ALA A 60 -12.50 -7.96 4.50
CA ALA A 60 -13.11 -9.05 3.72
C ALA A 60 -12.46 -9.32 2.33
N GLN A 61 -11.44 -8.57 1.87
CA GLN A 61 -10.81 -8.79 0.54
C GLN A 61 -9.39 -8.14 0.43
N GLU A 62 -8.50 -8.50 1.34
CA GLU A 62 -7.70 -7.59 2.19
C GLU A 62 -6.40 -6.93 1.64
N TYR A 63 -6.03 -7.01 0.36
CA TYR A 63 -4.76 -6.36 -0.07
C TYR A 63 -4.82 -5.59 -1.39
N MET A 64 -5.45 -6.12 -2.43
CA MET A 64 -5.39 -5.50 -3.76
C MET A 64 -6.19 -4.18 -3.85
N LYS A 65 -7.30 -4.06 -3.10
CA LYS A 65 -8.12 -2.83 -3.07
C LYS A 65 -7.50 -1.72 -2.22
N TYR A 66 -6.75 -2.08 -1.19
CA TYR A 66 -6.22 -1.14 -0.21
C TYR A 66 -5.14 -0.25 -0.83
N THR A 67 -4.18 -0.85 -1.54
CA THR A 67 -3.10 -0.12 -2.22
C THR A 67 -3.64 0.84 -3.28
N ILE A 68 -4.63 0.41 -4.07
CA ILE A 68 -5.24 1.26 -5.11
C ILE A 68 -6.04 2.40 -4.48
N CYS A 69 -6.83 2.14 -3.43
CA CYS A 69 -7.55 3.19 -2.70
C CYS A 69 -6.59 4.23 -2.12
N LYS A 70 -5.50 3.80 -1.49
CA LYS A 70 -4.47 4.70 -0.96
C LYS A 70 -3.83 5.57 -2.04
N GLN A 71 -3.48 4.98 -3.18
CA GLN A 71 -2.90 5.71 -4.31
C GLN A 71 -3.88 6.76 -4.86
N ILE A 72 -5.16 6.41 -5.04
CA ILE A 72 -6.21 7.34 -5.47
C ILE A 72 -6.39 8.48 -4.44
N LEU A 73 -6.28 8.17 -3.16
CA LEU A 73 -6.44 9.13 -2.07
C LEU A 73 -5.28 10.14 -2.01
N VAL A 74 -4.05 9.65 -2.09
CA VAL A 74 -2.84 10.48 -2.16
C VAL A 74 -2.88 11.35 -3.42
N PHE A 75 -3.29 10.77 -4.55
CA PHE A 75 -3.48 11.51 -5.80
C PHE A 75 -4.51 12.62 -5.66
N ALA A 76 -5.66 12.35 -5.04
CA ALA A 76 -6.69 13.36 -4.83
C ALA A 76 -6.18 14.52 -3.95
N MET A 77 -5.41 14.23 -2.89
CA MET A 77 -4.81 15.26 -2.03
C MET A 77 -3.73 16.07 -2.76
N ALA A 78 -2.84 15.39 -3.50
CA ALA A 78 -1.80 16.02 -4.30
C ALA A 78 -2.38 16.93 -5.39
N TRP A 79 -3.42 16.47 -6.08
CA TRP A 79 -4.11 17.25 -7.10
C TRP A 79 -4.90 18.42 -6.52
N MET A 80 -5.52 18.28 -5.34
CA MET A 80 -6.19 19.40 -4.65
C MET A 80 -5.20 20.52 -4.29
N GLY A 81 -3.98 20.17 -3.86
CA GLY A 81 -2.94 21.14 -3.50
C GLY A 81 -2.23 21.76 -4.71
N THR A 82 -1.99 20.99 -5.76
CA THR A 82 -1.22 21.45 -6.94
C THR A 82 -2.08 22.00 -8.07
N ARG A 83 -3.33 21.55 -8.19
CA ARG A 83 -4.22 21.80 -9.34
C ARG A 83 -3.53 21.53 -10.68
N ASP A 84 -2.65 20.54 -10.71
CA ASP A 84 -2.01 20.02 -11.91
C ASP A 84 -1.85 18.50 -11.78
N ILE A 85 -2.39 17.79 -12.75
CA ILE A 85 -2.43 16.34 -12.82
C ILE A 85 -1.06 15.71 -13.09
N TYR A 86 -0.16 16.38 -13.82
CA TYR A 86 1.21 15.88 -14.01
C TYR A 86 2.00 15.92 -12.71
N THR A 87 1.91 17.05 -11.99
CA THR A 87 2.55 17.20 -10.68
C THR A 87 1.91 16.27 -9.65
N ALA A 88 0.60 16.08 -9.69
CA ALA A 88 -0.10 15.17 -8.78
C ALA A 88 0.28 13.71 -9.02
N LEU A 89 0.37 13.25 -10.27
CA LEU A 89 0.82 11.90 -10.58
C LEU A 89 2.28 11.68 -10.19
N GLY A 90 3.16 12.65 -10.45
CA GLY A 90 4.56 12.60 -10.02
C GLY A 90 4.70 12.52 -8.51
N LEU A 91 3.94 13.35 -7.78
CA LEU A 91 3.99 13.36 -6.32
C LEU A 91 3.43 12.07 -5.72
N THR A 92 2.33 11.53 -6.28
CA THR A 92 1.78 10.24 -5.86
C THR A 92 2.76 9.11 -6.16
N ALA A 93 3.43 9.10 -7.31
CA ALA A 93 4.41 8.07 -7.64
C ALA A 93 5.59 8.09 -6.67
N ILE A 94 6.14 9.28 -6.39
CA ILE A 94 7.22 9.45 -5.40
C ILE A 94 6.72 9.01 -4.02
N PHE A 95 5.53 9.44 -3.60
CA PHE A 95 4.94 9.06 -2.32
C PHE A 95 4.71 7.54 -2.22
N THR A 96 4.23 6.89 -3.27
CA THR A 96 4.00 5.44 -3.29
C THR A 96 5.31 4.68 -3.19
N ILE A 97 6.34 5.07 -3.96
CA ILE A 97 7.66 4.47 -3.86
C ILE A 97 8.23 4.67 -2.45
N LEU A 98 8.15 5.88 -1.89
CA LEU A 98 8.57 6.13 -0.52
C LEU A 98 7.74 5.30 0.47
N SER A 99 6.43 5.20 0.31
CA SER A 99 5.56 4.42 1.19
C SER A 99 5.86 2.92 1.14
N GLU A 100 6.19 2.38 -0.04
CA GLU A 100 6.45 0.96 -0.25
C GLU A 100 7.91 0.56 0.03
N TYR A 101 8.87 1.49 -0.03
CA TYR A 101 10.29 1.21 0.22
C TYR A 101 10.80 1.75 1.56
N LEU A 102 10.24 2.85 2.08
CA LEU A 102 10.65 3.51 3.34
C LEU A 102 9.85 3.03 4.57
N PHE A 103 8.58 2.62 4.40
CA PHE A 103 7.70 2.16 5.49
C PHE A 103 7.37 0.66 5.45
N ASN A 104 8.00 -0.10 4.54
CA ASN A 104 7.81 -1.54 4.47
C ASN A 104 8.73 -2.25 5.47
N GLU A 105 8.14 -3.00 6.41
CA GLU A 105 8.84 -3.78 7.43
C GLU A 105 9.68 -4.94 6.87
N GLU A 106 9.61 -5.22 5.56
CA GLU A 106 10.44 -6.21 4.83
C GLU A 106 11.62 -5.58 4.03
N SER A 107 11.74 -4.26 3.96
CA SER A 107 12.83 -3.57 3.24
C SER A 107 13.98 -3.19 4.16
N ASN A 108 15.22 -3.34 3.68
CA ASN A 108 16.50 -3.14 4.41
C ASN A 108 16.75 -1.69 4.91
N LEU A 109 15.80 -0.78 4.68
CA LEU A 109 15.84 0.64 5.06
C LEU A 109 14.72 0.99 6.04
N CYS A 110 14.49 0.12 7.03
CA CYS A 110 13.53 0.38 8.10
C CYS A 110 13.98 1.63 8.91
N VAL A 111 13.35 2.77 8.63
CA VAL A 111 13.55 4.06 9.36
C VAL A 111 12.60 4.17 10.56
N VAL A 112 11.81 3.15 10.85
CA VAL A 112 10.97 3.11 12.06
C VAL A 112 11.79 2.56 13.23
N PRO A 113 12.12 3.39 14.25
CA PRO A 113 12.78 2.91 15.46
C PRO A 113 11.91 1.87 16.16
N HIS A 114 12.52 0.78 16.61
CA HIS A 114 11.83 -0.35 17.25
C HIS A 114 11.00 0.04 18.49
N GLU A 115 11.27 1.20 19.10
CA GLU A 115 10.62 1.67 20.33
C GLU A 115 9.19 2.21 20.12
N HIS A 116 8.78 2.49 18.87
CA HIS A 116 7.42 2.96 18.55
C HIS A 116 6.59 1.97 17.74
N ARG A 117 7.07 0.74 17.57
CA ARG A 117 6.19 -0.33 17.09
C ARG A 117 5.10 -0.52 18.14
N VAL A 118 3.86 -0.61 17.66
CA VAL A 118 2.56 -0.66 18.37
C VAL A 118 2.53 -1.59 19.60
N LEU A 119 3.55 -2.44 19.79
CA LEU A 119 3.84 -3.19 21.00
C LEU A 119 3.83 -2.36 22.29
N HIS A 120 4.49 -1.21 22.37
CA HIS A 120 4.55 -0.47 23.64
C HIS A 120 3.15 -0.04 24.10
N LYS A 121 2.25 0.29 23.16
CA LYS A 121 0.88 0.73 23.43
C LYS A 121 -0.12 -0.43 23.62
N LEU A 122 0.26 -1.64 23.22
CA LEU A 122 -0.53 -2.86 23.38
C LEU A 122 -0.09 -3.66 24.64
N ALA A 123 1.17 -3.53 25.04
CA ALA A 123 1.72 -4.16 26.24
C ALA A 123 1.43 -3.34 27.51
N ASP A 124 1.37 -2.01 27.36
CA ASP A 124 0.94 -1.08 28.39
C ASP A 124 -0.60 -1.15 28.52
N THR A 125 -1.09 -1.97 29.44
CA THR A 125 -2.53 -2.18 29.64
C THR A 125 -3.13 -1.05 30.50
N ASN A 126 -2.28 -0.30 31.21
CA ASN A 126 -2.67 0.75 32.16
C ASN A 126 -2.38 2.19 31.65
N ASN A 127 -1.83 2.36 30.45
CA ASN A 127 -1.44 3.62 29.80
C ASN A 127 -0.47 4.48 30.63
N ASP A 128 0.37 3.86 31.46
CA ASP A 128 1.31 4.59 32.33
C ASP A 128 2.68 4.86 31.68
N GLY A 129 2.92 4.30 30.49
CA GLY A 129 4.16 4.47 29.73
C GLY A 129 5.32 3.62 30.23
N VAL A 130 5.12 2.68 31.17
CA VAL A 130 6.17 1.81 31.74
C VAL A 130 5.70 0.36 31.78
N VAL A 131 6.36 -0.53 31.02
CA VAL A 131 6.01 -1.96 31.04
C VAL A 131 6.44 -2.59 32.37
N SER A 132 5.46 -2.99 33.19
CA SER A 132 5.69 -3.64 34.47
C SER A 132 6.05 -5.13 34.30
N GLU A 133 6.77 -5.72 35.27
CA GLU A 133 7.12 -7.15 35.24
C GLU A 133 5.89 -8.07 35.19
N SER A 134 4.75 -7.63 35.72
CA SER A 134 3.51 -8.41 35.71
C SER A 134 2.89 -8.48 34.31
N GLU A 135 2.90 -7.38 33.56
CA GLU A 135 2.43 -7.32 32.17
C GLU A 135 3.35 -8.12 31.24
N LEU A 136 4.66 -8.05 31.48
CA LEU A 136 5.64 -8.85 30.75
C LEU A 136 5.38 -10.36 30.94
N ASN A 137 5.18 -10.79 32.18
CA ASN A 137 4.88 -12.20 32.48
C ASN A 137 3.53 -12.66 31.90
N ALA A 138 2.51 -11.79 31.90
CA ALA A 138 1.23 -12.08 31.27
C ALA A 138 1.37 -12.26 29.74
N ALA A 139 2.16 -11.41 29.09
CA ALA A 139 2.45 -11.50 27.66
C ALA A 139 3.21 -12.79 27.32
N ILE A 140 4.21 -13.18 28.13
CA ILE A 140 4.95 -14.44 27.97
C ILE A 140 4.01 -15.64 28.11
N ALA A 141 3.14 -15.65 29.12
CA ALA A 141 2.18 -16.73 29.34
C ALA A 141 1.19 -16.87 28.16
N LEU A 142 0.72 -15.75 27.60
CA LEU A 142 -0.14 -15.74 26.43
C LEU A 142 0.58 -16.29 25.20
N LEU A 143 1.82 -15.88 24.97
CA LEU A 143 2.67 -16.36 23.87
C LEU A 143 2.93 -17.86 23.97
N GLU A 144 3.23 -18.39 25.15
CA GLU A 144 3.40 -19.82 25.36
C GLU A 144 2.13 -20.61 25.06
N LYS A 145 0.96 -20.10 25.48
CA LYS A 145 -0.32 -20.71 25.19
C LYS A 145 -0.57 -20.78 23.68
N SER A 146 -0.38 -19.67 22.97
CA SER A 146 -0.56 -19.63 21.51
C SER A 146 0.42 -20.55 20.77
N LYS A 147 1.68 -20.66 21.23
CA LYS A 147 2.65 -21.63 20.67
C LYS A 147 2.19 -23.07 20.83
N LYS A 148 1.71 -23.44 22.03
CA LYS A 148 1.18 -24.78 22.31
C LYS A 148 -0.05 -25.08 21.45
N ASP A 149 -0.94 -24.11 21.28
CA ASP A 149 -2.15 -24.28 20.46
C ASP A 149 -1.81 -24.43 18.97
N LYS A 150 -0.81 -23.69 18.46
CA LYS A 150 -0.30 -23.83 17.10
C LYS A 150 0.30 -25.22 16.87
N GLN A 151 1.15 -25.70 17.77
CA GLN A 151 1.70 -27.06 17.69
C GLN A 151 0.62 -28.14 17.71
N LYS A 152 -0.39 -28.02 18.58
CA LYS A 152 -1.52 -28.95 18.60
C LYS A 152 -2.29 -28.96 17.27
N LYS A 153 -2.44 -27.80 16.65
CA LYS A 153 -3.11 -27.68 15.35
C LYS A 153 -2.28 -28.33 14.24
N GLU A 154 -0.99 -28.07 14.18
CA GLU A 154 -0.05 -28.71 13.24
C GLU A 154 -0.01 -30.23 13.41
N GLN A 155 -0.03 -30.73 14.65
CA GLN A 155 -0.10 -32.17 14.93
C GLN A 155 -1.41 -32.80 14.45
N LYS A 156 -2.55 -32.13 14.65
CA LYS A 156 -3.86 -32.58 14.13
C LYS A 156 -3.87 -32.60 12.60
N ASP A 157 -3.35 -31.55 11.97
CA ASP A 157 -3.29 -31.45 10.51
C ASP A 157 -2.38 -32.53 9.92
N ALA A 158 -1.24 -32.83 10.56
CA ALA A 158 -0.37 -33.93 10.18
C ALA A 158 -1.06 -35.29 10.32
N TYR A 159 -1.76 -35.55 11.44
CA TYR A 159 -2.52 -36.79 11.65
C TYR A 159 -3.59 -37.01 10.57
N LEU A 160 -4.39 -35.98 10.28
CA LEU A 160 -5.41 -36.04 9.22
C LEU A 160 -4.81 -36.36 7.85
N LYS A 161 -3.62 -35.83 7.54
CA LYS A 161 -2.91 -36.10 6.29
C LYS A 161 -2.37 -37.53 6.21
N PHE A 162 -1.99 -38.13 7.33
CA PHE A 162 -1.59 -39.54 7.39
C PHE A 162 -2.80 -40.48 7.19
N ASP A 163 -3.92 -40.19 7.84
CA ASP A 163 -5.15 -41.00 7.74
C ASP A 163 -5.71 -41.00 6.30
N TYR A 164 -5.73 -39.83 5.64
CA TYR A 164 -6.13 -39.73 4.23
C TYR A 164 -5.27 -40.58 3.28
N LYS A 165 -3.97 -40.75 3.57
CA LYS A 165 -3.06 -41.59 2.77
C LYS A 165 -3.24 -43.09 2.97
N GLN A 166 -3.91 -43.54 4.03
CA GLN A 166 -4.18 -44.96 4.28
C GLN A 166 -5.40 -45.47 3.49
N TYR A 167 -6.29 -44.57 3.05
CA TYR A 167 -7.54 -44.90 2.36
C TYR A 167 -7.51 -44.73 0.82
N ASN A 168 -6.38 -44.30 0.26
CA ASN A 168 -6.11 -44.19 -1.19
C ASN A 168 -4.84 -44.98 -1.54
#